data_AF-A0A7W9GCA1-F1
#
_entry.id   AF-A0A7W9GCA1-F1
#
_cell.length_a   1.000
_cell.length_b   1.000
_cell.length_c   1.000
_cell.angle_alpha   90.00
_cell.angle_beta   90.00
_cell.angle_gamma   90.00
#
_symmetry.space_group_name_H-M   'P 1'
#
loop_
_entity.id
_entity.type
_entity.pdbx_description
1 polymer ?
#
loop_
_entity_poly.entity_id
_entity_poly.type
_entity_poly.pdbx_seq_one_letter_code
_entity_poly.pdbx_strand_id
1 'polypeptide(L)'
;MQYGLRLVAHQANGPRLGVLGQHLGFEAGMPHNDVSSLRLSYPSGAAGGSRLESPVEIALEYAASAGWVEPANARFFRIKRGGDIADRTGTRAFECPGYAWMTRKLVLYLGVQPLVERKRPFNGVSAGAILRTMVNEAHARGTLPGLAMDFTPTHDGAGDPWDKVLTIALEPGADLLALLLNLSEQGMIDWQMRGISIRRPMTSPWRACRRRF
;
A
#
# COMPACT_ATOMS: atom_id res chain seq x y z
N MET A 1 25.25 -3.90 17.96
CA MET A 1 24.11 -3.80 17.03
C MET A 1 24.13 -2.42 16.42
N GLN A 2 24.25 -2.32 15.10
CA GLN A 2 24.20 -1.03 14.40
C GLN A 2 22.74 -0.74 14.08
N TYR A 3 22.10 0.10 14.89
CA TYR A 3 20.78 0.64 14.55
C TYR A 3 20.95 1.59 13.38
N GLY A 4 20.19 1.35 12.31
CA GLY A 4 20.29 2.14 11.10
C GLY A 4 18.98 2.13 10.34
N LEU A 5 18.67 3.27 9.73
CA LEU A 5 17.59 3.42 8.76
C LEU A 5 18.21 3.76 7.42
N ARG A 6 17.61 3.26 6.34
CA ARG A 6 17.99 3.65 4.99
C ARG A 6 16.78 3.72 4.07
N LEU A 7 16.91 4.52 3.03
CA LEU A 7 15.96 4.58 1.94
C LEU A 7 16.53 3.83 0.73
N VAL A 8 15.69 3.05 0.07
CA VAL A 8 16.05 2.26 -1.11
C VAL A 8 15.11 2.61 -2.25
N ALA A 9 15.65 3.01 -3.39
CA ALA A 9 14.89 3.23 -4.61
C ALA A 9 14.64 1.92 -5.34
N HIS A 10 13.43 1.78 -5.86
CA HIS A 10 12.97 0.70 -6.72
C HIS A 10 12.33 1.32 -7.97
N GLN A 11 12.42 0.62 -9.09
CA GLN A 11 11.64 0.99 -10.27
C GLN A 11 10.15 0.84 -9.94
N ALA A 12 9.30 1.67 -10.54
CA ALA A 12 7.85 1.52 -10.39
C ALA A 12 7.39 0.10 -10.78
N ASN A 13 6.79 -0.62 -9.84
CA ASN A 13 6.41 -2.03 -9.92
C ASN A 13 7.56 -2.96 -10.36
N GLY A 14 8.80 -2.64 -10.00
CA GLY A 14 9.98 -3.26 -10.58
C GLY A 14 11.13 -3.53 -9.60
N PRO A 15 12.31 -3.88 -10.14
CA PRO A 15 13.46 -4.28 -9.33
C PRO A 15 14.04 -3.13 -8.51
N ARG A 16 14.86 -3.49 -7.53
CA ARG A 16 15.65 -2.56 -6.72
C ARG A 16 16.67 -1.82 -7.59
N LEU A 17 16.69 -0.49 -7.49
CA LEU A 17 17.64 0.39 -8.18
C LEU A 17 18.88 0.70 -7.33
N GLY A 18 18.72 0.78 -6.00
CA GLY A 18 19.84 1.02 -5.08
C GLY A 18 19.47 1.89 -3.89
N VAL A 19 20.43 2.10 -2.99
CA VAL A 19 20.24 2.93 -1.79
C VAL A 19 20.24 4.42 -2.16
N LEU A 20 19.30 5.18 -1.60
CA LEU A 20 19.28 6.64 -1.64
C LEU A 20 20.13 7.18 -0.49
N GLY A 21 21.45 7.10 -0.64
CA GLY A 21 22.39 7.67 0.32
C GLY A 21 22.38 9.19 0.30
N GLN A 22 23.00 9.85 1.30
CA GLN A 22 23.22 11.30 1.32
C GLN A 22 21.95 12.18 1.24
N HIS A 23 20.80 11.65 1.67
CA HIS A 23 19.62 12.48 1.87
C HIS A 23 19.88 13.47 3.03
N LEU A 24 19.29 14.67 2.95
CA LEU A 24 19.39 15.66 4.03
C LEU A 24 18.54 15.27 5.23
N GLY A 25 17.46 14.53 4.99
CA GLY A 25 16.54 14.07 6.01
C GLY A 25 15.26 13.53 5.38
N PHE A 26 14.51 12.77 6.16
CA PHE A 26 13.19 12.31 5.78
C PHE A 26 12.28 12.15 7.00
N GLU A 27 10.99 12.24 6.76
CA GLU A 27 9.93 11.98 7.74
C GLU A 27 8.96 10.97 7.14
N ALA A 28 8.62 9.92 7.90
CA ALA A 28 7.73 8.87 7.44
C ALA A 28 6.61 8.61 8.46
N GLY A 29 5.36 8.74 8.02
CA GLY A 29 4.17 8.32 8.77
C GLY A 29 3.67 6.99 8.23
N MET A 30 3.59 5.96 9.08
CA MET A 30 3.18 4.60 8.70
C MET A 30 1.98 4.14 9.56
N PRO A 31 0.82 4.80 9.47
CA PRO A 31 -0.37 4.43 10.23
C PRO A 31 -0.85 3.02 9.85
N HIS A 32 -1.56 2.39 10.78
CA HIS A 32 -2.33 1.16 10.50
C HIS A 32 -3.67 1.54 9.86
N ASN A 33 -4.19 0.73 8.93
CA ASN A 33 -5.47 0.96 8.26
C ASN A 33 -5.60 2.26 7.46
N ASP A 34 -4.48 2.93 7.13
CA ASP A 34 -4.48 4.18 6.40
C ASP A 34 -3.27 4.29 5.46
N VAL A 35 -3.29 5.26 4.56
CA VAL A 35 -2.25 5.53 3.58
C VAL A 35 -1.05 6.15 4.27
N SER A 36 0.10 5.47 4.20
CA SER A 36 1.36 6.01 4.70
C SER A 36 1.85 7.20 3.87
N SER A 37 2.78 7.98 4.42
CA SER A 37 3.40 9.09 3.72
C SER A 37 4.88 9.21 4.06
N LEU A 38 5.67 9.62 3.09
CA LEU A 38 7.09 9.93 3.22
C LEU A 38 7.36 11.31 2.62
N ARG A 39 8.02 12.15 3.41
CA ARG A 39 8.64 13.39 2.96
C ARG A 39 10.15 13.20 2.92
N LEU A 40 10.78 13.48 1.79
CA LEU A 40 12.22 13.30 1.59
C LEU A 40 12.84 14.60 1.07
N SER A 41 13.91 15.04 1.72
CA SER A 41 14.74 16.16 1.29
C SER A 41 16.07 15.66 0.75
N TYR A 42 16.43 16.07 -0.46
CA TYR A 42 17.59 15.55 -1.17
C TYR A 42 18.35 16.66 -1.92
N PRO A 43 19.69 16.73 -1.82
CA PRO A 43 20.47 17.72 -2.55
C PRO A 43 20.51 17.44 -4.05
N SER A 44 20.48 18.47 -4.89
CA SER A 44 20.76 18.34 -6.32
C SER A 44 22.21 17.91 -6.51
N GLY A 45 22.43 16.78 -7.20
CA GLY A 45 23.76 16.23 -7.47
C GLY A 45 24.30 15.24 -6.44
N ALA A 46 23.58 15.00 -5.34
CA ALA A 46 23.95 13.95 -4.38
C ALA A 46 23.84 12.53 -5.00
N ALA A 47 24.68 11.61 -4.52
CA ALA A 47 24.82 10.28 -5.08
C ALA A 47 23.53 9.44 -4.92
N GLY A 48 22.81 9.24 -6.03
CA GLY A 48 21.51 8.57 -6.05
C GLY A 48 20.34 9.49 -6.39
N GLY A 49 20.56 10.81 -6.49
CA GLY A 49 19.54 11.79 -6.85
C GLY A 49 18.96 11.59 -8.26
N SER A 50 19.77 11.12 -9.22
CA SER A 50 19.30 10.76 -10.56
C SER A 50 18.24 9.66 -10.56
N ARG A 51 18.25 8.76 -9.55
CA ARG A 51 17.22 7.73 -9.38
C ARG A 51 15.85 8.32 -9.04
N LEU A 52 15.81 9.53 -8.48
CA LEU A 52 14.58 10.24 -8.14
C LEU A 52 14.05 11.09 -9.31
N GLU A 53 14.67 11.06 -10.50
CA GLU A 53 14.22 11.85 -11.66
C GLU A 53 13.10 11.19 -12.45
N SER A 54 12.98 9.86 -12.40
CA SER A 54 11.85 9.09 -12.93
C SER A 54 10.89 8.62 -11.82
N PRO A 55 9.61 8.36 -12.10
CA PRO A 55 8.69 7.79 -11.12
C PRO A 55 9.27 6.50 -10.53
N VAL A 56 9.51 6.51 -9.23
CA VAL A 56 10.15 5.41 -8.48
C VAL A 56 9.38 5.12 -7.21
N GLU A 57 9.56 3.91 -6.73
CA GLU A 57 9.16 3.51 -5.39
C GLU A 57 10.33 3.67 -4.43
N ILE A 58 10.03 4.03 -3.20
CA ILE A 58 11.01 4.22 -2.14
C ILE A 58 10.61 3.30 -0.98
N ALA A 59 11.50 2.37 -0.61
CA ALA A 59 11.36 1.57 0.60
C ALA A 59 12.17 2.18 1.73
N LEU A 60 11.55 2.30 2.90
CA LEU A 60 12.25 2.53 4.15
C LEU A 60 12.61 1.17 4.77
N GLU A 61 13.88 0.95 5.03
CA GLU A 61 14.40 -0.27 5.65
C GLU A 61 15.13 0.04 6.95
N TYR A 62 14.95 -0.81 7.97
CA TYR A 62 15.72 -0.76 9.21
C TYR A 62 16.69 -1.94 9.32
N ALA A 63 17.78 -1.74 10.03
CA ALA A 63 18.75 -2.79 10.33
C ALA A 63 18.20 -3.74 11.41
N ALA A 64 18.04 -5.01 11.06
CA ALA A 64 17.70 -6.12 11.96
C ALA A 64 18.89 -7.09 12.09
N SER A 65 18.80 -8.05 13.01
CA SER A 65 19.86 -9.04 13.27
C SER A 65 20.24 -9.89 12.05
N ALA A 66 19.29 -10.14 11.14
CA ALA A 66 19.47 -10.93 9.93
C ALA A 66 19.68 -10.08 8.65
N GLY A 67 19.84 -8.75 8.78
CA GLY A 67 20.02 -7.84 7.66
C GLY A 67 19.00 -6.70 7.62
N TRP A 68 18.77 -6.13 6.44
CA TRP A 68 17.86 -5.00 6.27
C TRP A 68 16.44 -5.48 6.02
N VAL A 69 15.49 -4.93 6.77
CA VAL A 69 14.08 -5.33 6.74
C VAL A 69 13.22 -4.11 6.46
N GLU A 70 12.30 -4.26 5.51
CA GLU A 70 11.22 -3.31 5.28
C GLU A 70 10.05 -3.58 6.24
N PRO A 71 9.67 -2.62 7.11
CA PRO A 71 8.49 -2.73 7.94
C PRO A 71 7.19 -2.64 7.12
N ALA A 72 6.05 -2.93 7.76
CA ALA A 72 4.75 -2.72 7.13
C ALA A 72 4.53 -1.23 6.81
N ASN A 73 3.79 -0.95 5.73
CA ASN A 73 3.46 0.40 5.23
C ASN A 73 4.66 1.27 4.84
N ALA A 74 5.85 0.68 4.68
CA ALA A 74 7.10 1.38 4.44
C ALA A 74 7.50 1.50 2.96
N ARG A 75 6.59 1.15 2.04
CA ARG A 75 6.74 1.32 0.59
C ARG A 75 6.00 2.56 0.15
N PHE A 76 6.71 3.51 -0.43
CA PHE A 76 6.19 4.80 -0.88
C PHE A 76 6.38 4.95 -2.39
N PHE A 77 5.55 5.75 -3.04
CA PHE A 77 5.61 6.03 -4.46
C PHE A 77 5.85 7.53 -4.69
N ARG A 78 6.86 7.88 -5.48
CA ARG A 78 7.23 9.28 -5.73
C ARG A 78 6.26 9.91 -6.75
N ILE A 79 5.34 10.75 -6.26
CA ILE A 79 4.34 11.43 -7.10
C ILE A 79 4.73 12.87 -7.40
N LYS A 80 5.13 13.62 -6.37
CA LYS A 80 5.41 15.06 -6.52
C LYS A 80 6.88 15.36 -6.29
N ARG A 81 7.37 16.35 -7.02
CA ARG A 81 8.69 16.97 -6.86
C ARG A 81 8.48 18.46 -6.65
N GLY A 82 8.94 18.97 -5.52
CA GLY A 82 9.09 20.39 -5.24
C GLY A 82 10.56 20.79 -5.25
N GLY A 83 10.86 22.00 -5.68
CA GLY A 83 12.20 22.58 -5.61
C GLY A 83 12.13 24.04 -6.01
N ASP A 84 12.93 24.86 -5.34
CA ASP A 84 13.08 26.27 -5.68
C ASP A 84 14.17 26.40 -6.75
N ILE A 85 13.86 27.09 -7.86
CA ILE A 85 14.80 27.35 -8.95
C ILE A 85 15.84 28.39 -8.53
N ALA A 86 15.54 29.25 -7.55
CA ALA A 86 16.44 30.26 -7.04
C ALA A 86 17.44 29.72 -6.00
N ASP A 87 17.20 28.52 -5.45
CA ASP A 87 18.10 27.88 -4.50
C ASP A 87 19.39 27.40 -5.18
N ARG A 88 20.49 28.10 -4.91
CA ARG A 88 21.84 27.77 -5.41
C ARG A 88 22.39 26.45 -4.87
N THR A 89 21.88 25.95 -3.73
CA THR A 89 22.20 24.61 -3.21
C THR A 89 21.38 23.50 -3.88
N GLY A 90 20.30 23.85 -4.58
CA GLY A 90 19.49 22.93 -5.38
C GLY A 90 18.77 21.86 -4.56
N THR A 91 18.28 22.15 -3.37
CA THR A 91 17.56 21.16 -2.57
C THR A 91 16.20 20.82 -3.20
N ARG A 92 15.91 19.52 -3.32
CA ARG A 92 14.62 19.01 -3.81
C ARG A 92 13.85 18.33 -2.68
N ALA A 93 12.57 18.66 -2.57
CA ALA A 93 11.63 18.03 -1.66
C ALA A 93 10.72 17.08 -2.44
N PHE A 94 10.51 15.88 -1.90
CA PHE A 94 9.65 14.86 -2.50
C PHE A 94 8.55 14.48 -1.52
N GLU A 95 7.30 14.49 -2.01
CA GLU A 95 6.14 13.94 -1.30
C GLU A 95 5.80 12.59 -1.93
N CYS A 96 5.83 11.56 -1.11
CA CYS A 96 5.68 10.18 -1.53
C CYS A 96 4.60 9.50 -0.69
N PRO A 97 3.35 9.39 -1.16
CA PRO A 97 2.36 8.58 -0.46
C PRO A 97 2.74 7.10 -0.51
N GLY A 98 2.22 6.34 0.43
CA GLY A 98 2.36 4.90 0.53
C GLY A 98 1.83 4.20 -0.71
N TYR A 99 2.34 3.00 -0.98
CA TYR A 99 1.92 2.20 -2.12
C TYR A 99 0.42 1.88 -2.10
N ALA A 100 -0.21 1.85 -0.90
CA ALA A 100 -1.66 1.76 -0.75
C ALA A 100 -2.42 2.78 -1.62
N TRP A 101 -1.85 3.98 -1.81
CA TRP A 101 -2.45 5.01 -2.67
C TRP A 101 -2.67 4.53 -4.10
N MET A 102 -1.80 3.67 -4.65
CA MET A 102 -1.92 3.14 -6.01
C MET A 102 -3.16 2.26 -6.18
N THR A 103 -3.67 1.67 -5.09
CA THR A 103 -4.87 0.82 -5.13
C THR A 103 -6.13 1.59 -5.55
N ARG A 104 -6.12 2.93 -5.53
CA ARG A 104 -7.19 3.75 -6.13
C ARG A 104 -7.38 3.52 -7.64
N LYS A 105 -6.36 2.99 -8.31
CA LYS A 105 -6.45 2.65 -9.74
C LYS A 105 -7.27 1.37 -9.97
N LEU A 106 -7.52 0.59 -8.93
CA LEU A 106 -8.34 -0.61 -8.98
C LEU A 106 -9.80 -0.22 -8.77
N VAL A 107 -10.45 0.04 -9.89
CA VAL A 107 -11.83 0.48 -9.93
C VAL A 107 -12.76 -0.70 -10.21
N LEU A 108 -13.89 -0.74 -9.51
CA LEU A 108 -14.94 -1.72 -9.73
C LEU A 108 -15.68 -1.41 -11.03
N TYR A 109 -15.75 -2.39 -11.93
CA TYR A 109 -16.49 -2.26 -13.19
C TYR A 109 -17.83 -2.98 -13.09
N LEU A 110 -18.68 -2.72 -14.09
CA LEU A 110 -19.92 -3.49 -14.28
C LEU A 110 -19.56 -4.98 -14.38
N GLY A 111 -20.19 -5.78 -13.50
CA GLY A 111 -20.05 -7.23 -13.51
C GLY A 111 -21.06 -7.88 -14.45
N VAL A 112 -21.04 -9.22 -14.47
CA VAL A 112 -22.04 -10.02 -15.20
C VAL A 112 -23.40 -10.09 -14.50
N GLN A 113 -23.42 -9.83 -13.20
CA GLN A 113 -24.64 -9.87 -12.40
C GLN A 113 -25.49 -8.61 -12.64
N PRO A 114 -26.83 -8.75 -12.61
CA PRO A 114 -27.72 -7.60 -12.73
C PRO A 114 -27.46 -6.60 -11.59
N LEU A 115 -27.51 -5.32 -11.94
CA LEU A 115 -27.38 -4.25 -10.95
C LEU A 115 -28.63 -4.18 -10.08
N VAL A 116 -28.43 -3.94 -8.79
CA VAL A 116 -29.49 -3.60 -7.83
C VAL A 116 -29.36 -2.11 -7.56
N GLU A 117 -30.39 -1.33 -7.88
CA GLU A 117 -30.36 0.13 -7.72
C GLU A 117 -29.14 0.80 -8.38
N ARG A 118 -28.76 0.32 -9.58
CA ARG A 118 -27.55 0.73 -10.34
C ARG A 118 -26.21 0.41 -9.65
N LYS A 119 -26.21 -0.33 -8.55
CA LYS A 119 -25.03 -0.80 -7.82
C LYS A 119 -24.80 -2.30 -8.06
N ARG A 120 -23.55 -2.74 -7.93
CA ARG A 120 -23.18 -4.14 -8.02
C ARG A 120 -23.37 -4.80 -6.64
N PRO A 121 -24.29 -5.77 -6.50
CA PRO A 121 -24.55 -6.41 -5.22
C PRO A 121 -23.49 -7.45 -4.88
N PHE A 122 -23.11 -7.50 -3.61
CA PHE A 122 -22.28 -8.52 -2.98
C PHE A 122 -23.04 -9.02 -1.76
N ASN A 123 -23.70 -10.18 -1.87
CA ASN A 123 -24.63 -10.67 -0.86
C ASN A 123 -24.04 -11.85 -0.10
N GLY A 124 -23.88 -11.72 1.22
CA GLY A 124 -23.39 -12.79 2.08
C GLY A 124 -21.97 -13.26 1.75
N VAL A 125 -21.11 -12.37 1.26
CA VAL A 125 -19.72 -12.70 0.87
C VAL A 125 -18.73 -12.12 1.88
N SER A 126 -17.59 -12.78 2.06
CA SER A 126 -16.51 -12.25 2.91
C SER A 126 -15.92 -10.96 2.32
N ALA A 127 -15.27 -10.16 3.16
CA ALA A 127 -14.48 -9.02 2.68
C ALA A 127 -13.38 -9.47 1.69
N GLY A 128 -12.73 -10.61 1.97
CA GLY A 128 -11.75 -11.22 1.07
C GLY A 128 -12.30 -11.48 -0.33
N ALA A 129 -13.51 -12.02 -0.45
CA ALA A 129 -14.12 -12.28 -1.75
C ALA A 129 -14.34 -11.00 -2.57
N ILE A 130 -14.77 -9.92 -1.91
CA ILE A 130 -14.98 -8.61 -2.56
C ILE A 130 -13.63 -8.03 -3.04
N LEU A 131 -12.64 -7.97 -2.15
CA LEU A 131 -11.31 -7.43 -2.45
C LEU A 131 -10.62 -8.24 -3.57
N ARG A 132 -10.67 -9.58 -3.50
CA ARG A 132 -10.13 -10.46 -4.55
C ARG A 132 -10.82 -10.22 -5.89
N THR A 133 -12.13 -10.02 -5.90
CA THR A 133 -12.89 -9.73 -7.13
C THR A 133 -12.37 -8.46 -7.79
N MET A 134 -12.27 -7.35 -7.04
CA MET A 134 -11.78 -6.07 -7.57
C MET A 134 -10.35 -6.17 -8.12
N VAL A 135 -9.45 -6.85 -7.39
CA VAL A 135 -8.05 -6.98 -7.81
C VAL A 135 -7.91 -7.92 -9.01
N ASN A 136 -8.58 -9.08 -9.01
CA ASN A 136 -8.53 -10.01 -10.14
C ASN A 136 -9.08 -9.37 -11.43
N GLU A 137 -10.21 -8.66 -11.34
CA GLU A 137 -10.77 -7.94 -12.49
C GLU A 137 -9.85 -6.82 -12.98
N ALA A 138 -9.18 -6.11 -12.07
CA ALA A 138 -8.21 -5.09 -12.44
C ALA A 138 -6.95 -5.68 -13.09
N HIS A 139 -6.44 -6.80 -12.59
CA HIS A 139 -5.33 -7.52 -13.20
C HIS A 139 -5.69 -8.04 -14.60
N ALA A 140 -6.91 -8.53 -14.80
CA ALA A 140 -7.39 -8.94 -16.12
C ALA A 140 -7.40 -7.78 -17.13
N ARG A 141 -7.49 -6.53 -16.65
CA ARG A 141 -7.36 -5.31 -17.46
C ARG A 141 -5.92 -4.80 -17.60
N GLY A 142 -4.94 -5.46 -16.98
CA GLY A 142 -3.54 -5.04 -16.97
C GLY A 142 -3.20 -3.95 -15.94
N THR A 143 -4.10 -3.65 -15.00
CA THR A 143 -3.88 -2.63 -13.97
C THR A 143 -3.17 -3.22 -12.76
N LEU A 144 -2.01 -2.65 -12.39
CA LEU A 144 -1.16 -3.07 -11.26
C LEU A 144 -0.92 -4.60 -11.17
N PRO A 145 -0.44 -5.26 -12.22
CA PRO A 145 -0.24 -6.72 -12.22
C PRO A 145 0.74 -7.23 -11.15
N GLY A 146 1.59 -6.35 -10.61
CA GLY A 146 2.52 -6.67 -9.52
C GLY A 146 1.89 -6.65 -8.11
N LEU A 147 0.64 -6.17 -7.95
CA LEU A 147 -0.02 -6.14 -6.65
C LEU A 147 -0.36 -7.56 -6.19
N ALA A 148 0.27 -8.00 -5.11
CA ALA A 148 -0.05 -9.29 -4.51
C ALA A 148 -1.04 -9.13 -3.34
N MET A 149 -1.81 -10.20 -3.06
CA MET A 149 -2.66 -10.28 -1.87
C MET A 149 -2.33 -11.57 -1.12
N ASP A 150 -2.15 -11.47 0.19
CA ASP A 150 -1.79 -12.61 1.05
C ASP A 150 -2.99 -13.37 1.63
N PHE A 151 -4.21 -12.97 1.26
CA PHE A 151 -5.46 -13.58 1.68
C PHE A 151 -6.23 -14.16 0.48
N THR A 152 -7.21 -15.00 0.79
CA THR A 152 -8.07 -15.68 -0.18
C THR A 152 -9.53 -15.25 0.02
N PRO A 153 -10.46 -15.62 -0.89
CA PRO A 153 -11.88 -15.38 -0.67
C PRO A 153 -12.42 -16.04 0.60
N THR A 154 -11.80 -17.10 1.11
CA THR A 154 -12.31 -17.90 2.23
C THR A 154 -11.49 -17.77 3.51
N HIS A 155 -10.22 -17.36 3.42
CA HIS A 155 -9.31 -17.22 4.56
C HIS A 155 -8.59 -15.87 4.53
N ASP A 156 -8.34 -15.32 5.71
CA ASP A 156 -7.59 -14.09 5.91
C ASP A 156 -6.07 -14.28 5.70
N GLY A 157 -5.29 -13.20 5.91
CA GLY A 157 -3.83 -13.24 5.78
C GLY A 157 -3.10 -14.01 6.91
N ALA A 158 -3.81 -14.51 7.91
CA ALA A 158 -3.31 -15.44 8.94
C ALA A 158 -3.66 -16.91 8.62
N GLY A 159 -4.53 -17.14 7.64
CA GLY A 159 -5.05 -18.46 7.30
C GLY A 159 -6.27 -18.88 8.13
N ASP A 160 -6.85 -17.98 8.92
CA ASP A 160 -8.12 -18.22 9.61
C ASP A 160 -9.30 -17.89 8.66
N PRO A 161 -10.45 -18.61 8.74
CA PRO A 161 -11.64 -18.25 7.99
C PRO A 161 -12.15 -16.85 8.35
N TRP A 162 -12.80 -16.18 7.40
CA TRP A 162 -13.40 -14.87 7.68
C TRP A 162 -14.54 -14.96 8.70
N ASP A 163 -14.42 -14.26 9.82
CA ASP A 163 -15.43 -14.24 10.89
C ASP A 163 -16.75 -13.56 10.46
N LYS A 164 -16.71 -12.70 9.44
CA LYS A 164 -17.83 -11.84 9.02
C LYS A 164 -18.14 -12.00 7.54
N VAL A 165 -19.42 -12.11 7.22
CA VAL A 165 -19.96 -11.98 5.87
C VAL A 165 -20.62 -10.61 5.71
N LEU A 166 -20.53 -10.05 4.51
CA LEU A 166 -21.00 -8.73 4.16
C LEU A 166 -22.07 -8.83 3.08
N THR A 167 -23.11 -8.01 3.25
CA THR A 167 -24.14 -7.76 2.23
C THR A 167 -24.09 -6.27 1.89
N ILE A 168 -23.36 -5.93 0.82
CA ILE A 168 -23.14 -4.54 0.40
C ILE A 168 -23.38 -4.39 -1.10
N ALA A 169 -23.80 -3.21 -1.54
CA ALA A 169 -23.90 -2.87 -2.95
C ALA A 169 -22.92 -1.75 -3.26
N LEU A 170 -21.97 -2.01 -4.16
CA LEU A 170 -20.91 -1.06 -4.52
C LEU A 170 -21.25 -0.37 -5.83
N GLU A 171 -21.01 0.94 -5.90
CA GLU A 171 -21.18 1.71 -7.12
C GLU A 171 -20.09 1.32 -8.14
N PRO A 172 -20.46 1.06 -9.41
CA PRO A 172 -19.47 0.98 -10.49
C PRO A 172 -18.67 2.28 -10.52
N GLY A 173 -17.34 2.20 -10.57
CA GLY A 173 -16.46 3.35 -10.38
C GLY A 173 -15.84 3.46 -8.99
N ALA A 174 -16.36 2.75 -7.99
CA ALA A 174 -15.75 2.71 -6.66
C ALA A 174 -14.34 2.13 -6.72
N ASP A 175 -13.38 2.79 -6.06
CA ASP A 175 -12.00 2.35 -6.01
C ASP A 175 -11.69 1.50 -4.77
N LEU A 176 -10.67 0.64 -4.89
CA LEU A 176 -10.29 -0.31 -3.84
C LEU A 176 -9.79 0.40 -2.57
N LEU A 177 -9.13 1.55 -2.70
CA LEU A 177 -8.60 2.27 -1.55
C LEU A 177 -9.74 2.80 -0.68
N ALA A 178 -10.73 3.45 -1.30
CA ALA A 178 -11.92 3.92 -0.59
C ALA A 178 -12.66 2.76 0.11
N LEU A 179 -12.76 1.60 -0.55
CA LEU A 179 -13.35 0.41 0.07
C LEU A 179 -12.54 -0.08 1.28
N LEU A 180 -11.21 -0.16 1.18
CA LEU A 180 -10.34 -0.57 2.28
C LEU A 180 -10.49 0.35 3.49
N LEU A 181 -10.46 1.67 3.27
CA LEU A 181 -10.65 2.67 4.32
C LEU A 181 -12.01 2.49 4.99
N ASN A 182 -13.10 2.48 4.21
CA ASN A 182 -14.47 2.33 4.72
C ASN A 182 -14.66 1.04 5.53
N LEU A 183 -14.17 -0.10 5.05
CA LEU A 183 -14.29 -1.37 5.76
C LEU A 183 -13.46 -1.38 7.05
N SER A 184 -12.32 -0.71 7.05
CA SER A 184 -11.45 -0.63 8.23
C SER A 184 -11.98 0.32 9.30
N GLU A 185 -12.55 1.46 8.91
CA GLU A 185 -13.23 2.38 9.82
C GLU A 185 -14.44 1.72 10.49
N GLN A 186 -15.14 0.85 9.77
CA GLN A 186 -16.26 0.06 10.31
C GLN A 186 -15.81 -1.14 11.16
N GLY A 187 -14.49 -1.37 11.34
CA GLY A 187 -13.95 -2.50 12.08
C GLY A 187 -14.29 -3.86 11.44
N MET A 188 -14.52 -3.88 10.12
CA MET A 188 -14.76 -5.11 9.36
C MET A 188 -13.46 -5.80 8.99
N ILE A 189 -12.42 -5.03 8.70
CA ILE A 189 -11.07 -5.52 8.37
C ILE A 189 -10.01 -4.61 9.00
N ASP A 190 -8.88 -5.16 9.37
CA ASP A 190 -7.62 -4.43 9.47
C ASP A 190 -6.87 -4.54 8.13
N TRP A 191 -5.83 -3.76 7.83
CA TRP A 191 -5.01 -3.99 6.64
C TRP A 191 -3.69 -3.22 6.72
N GLN A 192 -2.66 -3.78 6.09
CA GLN A 192 -1.36 -3.13 5.92
C GLN A 192 -0.76 -3.51 4.56
N MET A 193 0.10 -2.66 4.04
CA MET A 193 0.98 -2.97 2.93
C MET A 193 2.28 -3.62 3.42
N ARG A 194 2.81 -4.56 2.66
CA ARG A 194 4.19 -5.05 2.80
C ARG A 194 4.82 -5.07 1.41
N GLY A 195 5.74 -4.15 1.13
CA GLY A 195 6.16 -3.89 -0.24
C GLY A 195 4.96 -3.53 -1.12
N ILE A 196 4.79 -4.30 -2.20
CA ILE A 196 3.68 -4.19 -3.15
C ILE A 196 2.53 -5.17 -2.85
N SER A 197 2.54 -5.83 -1.69
CA SER A 197 1.50 -6.78 -1.29
C SER A 197 0.58 -6.20 -0.22
N ILE A 198 -0.73 -6.45 -0.35
CA ILE A 198 -1.70 -6.19 0.72
C ILE A 198 -1.66 -7.37 1.68
N ARG A 199 -1.47 -7.06 2.96
CA ARG A 199 -1.35 -7.98 4.07
C ARG A 199 -2.42 -7.78 5.14
N ARG A 200 -2.89 -8.89 5.71
CA ARG A 200 -3.71 -8.96 6.94
C ARG A 200 -5.01 -8.14 6.90
N PRO A 201 -6.01 -8.54 6.10
CA PRO A 201 -7.39 -8.31 6.48
C PRO A 201 -7.81 -9.20 7.63
N MET A 202 -7.35 -8.88 8.85
CA MET A 202 -7.76 -9.53 10.09
C MET A 202 -9.08 -8.91 10.59
N THR A 203 -9.98 -9.72 11.12
CA THR A 203 -11.10 -9.24 11.94
C THR A 203 -10.63 -9.00 13.38
N SER A 204 -10.08 -7.80 13.63
CA SER A 204 -9.71 -7.24 14.94
C SER A 204 -8.37 -7.68 15.58
N PRO A 205 -7.59 -6.75 16.17
CA PRO A 205 -6.31 -7.04 16.83
C PRO A 205 -6.40 -7.84 18.14
N TRP A 206 -7.61 -8.05 18.70
CA TRP A 206 -7.78 -8.61 20.04
C TRP A 206 -7.78 -10.14 20.15
N ARG A 207 -7.77 -10.89 19.03
CA ARG A 207 -7.78 -12.38 19.07
C ARG A 207 -6.40 -13.00 19.32
N ALA A 208 -5.30 -12.33 18.95
CA ALA A 208 -3.96 -12.83 19.22
C ALA A 208 -3.64 -12.91 20.73
N CYS A 209 -4.30 -12.09 21.55
CA CYS A 209 -4.14 -12.10 23.00
C CYS A 209 -4.97 -13.19 23.71
N ARG A 210 -6.01 -13.75 23.05
CA ARG A 210 -6.87 -14.81 23.64
C ARG A 210 -6.45 -16.24 23.37
N ARG A 211 -5.47 -16.49 22.48
CA ARG A 211 -4.90 -17.84 22.29
C ARG A 211 -3.69 -18.12 23.20
N ARG A 212 -3.43 -17.24 24.17
CA ARG A 212 -2.43 -17.41 25.24
C ARG A 212 -2.99 -16.98 26.60
N PHE A 213 -4.14 -17.53 27.00
CA PHE A 213 -4.54 -17.74 28.38
C PHE A 213 -5.53 -18.90 28.43
#